data_AF-A0A4S8P870-F1
#
_entry.id   AF-A0A4S8P870-F1
#
_cell.length_a   1.000
_cell.length_b   1.000
_cell.length_c   1.000
_cell.angle_alpha   90.00
_cell.angle_beta   90.00
_cell.angle_gamma   90.00
#
_symmetry.space_group_name_H-M   'P 1'
#
loop_
_entity.id
_entity.type
_entity.pdbx_description
1 polymer ?
#
loop_
_entity_poly.entity_id
_entity_poly.type
_entity_poly.pdbx_seq_one_letter_code
_entity_poly.pdbx_strand_id
1 'polypeptide(L)'
;MPSRRFGRHPRRGRFGYRVVMASFAIVGVVVLAAFAVLQIALAAGAPLGHFAWGGKHEVLPRNLRIGSAVAVVIYVVFALFLLSKAGLVSVIGDPLLSVGMWVITVYLFLGSVLNLLSPSKPERYAATPATLLLAAAFLLTILTA
;
A
#
# COMPACT_ATOMS: atom_id res chain seq x y z
N MET A 1 -26.88 -38.26 -37.56
CA MET A 1 -26.98 -38.39 -36.08
C MET A 1 -26.68 -37.04 -35.44
N PRO A 2 -27.63 -36.41 -34.71
CA PRO A 2 -27.36 -35.18 -33.96
C PRO A 2 -27.19 -35.49 -32.46
N SER A 3 -26.16 -34.93 -31.82
CA SER A 3 -26.35 -34.08 -30.63
C SER A 3 -25.03 -33.60 -30.04
N ARG A 4 -24.96 -32.27 -29.97
CA ARG A 4 -23.98 -31.47 -29.24
C ARG A 4 -24.05 -31.80 -27.74
N ARG A 5 -22.91 -31.85 -27.05
CA ARG A 5 -22.79 -31.34 -25.67
C ARG A 5 -21.49 -30.57 -25.50
N PHE A 6 -21.61 -29.26 -25.76
CA PHE A 6 -20.84 -28.24 -25.10
C PHE A 6 -21.07 -28.32 -23.59
N GLY A 7 -20.00 -28.20 -22.81
CA GLY A 7 -20.07 -28.17 -21.35
C GLY A 7 -18.74 -27.83 -20.68
N ARG A 8 -18.02 -26.80 -21.15
CA ARG A 8 -17.03 -26.11 -20.30
C ARG A 8 -17.72 -24.93 -19.65
N HIS A 9 -17.62 -24.78 -18.32
CA HIS A 9 -17.22 -23.54 -17.65
C HIS A 9 -17.29 -23.61 -16.11
N PRO A 10 -16.16 -23.73 -15.39
CA PRO A 10 -16.07 -23.27 -14.01
C PRO A 10 -15.74 -21.76 -14.03
N ARG A 11 -16.74 -20.90 -14.31
CA ARG A 11 -16.58 -19.43 -14.21
C ARG A 11 -16.64 -18.90 -12.77
N ARG A 12 -17.09 -19.73 -11.81
CA ARG A 12 -17.25 -19.33 -10.40
C ARG A 12 -15.93 -19.02 -9.68
N GLY A 13 -14.83 -19.73 -9.98
CA GLY A 13 -13.55 -19.51 -9.31
C GLY A 13 -12.95 -18.13 -9.58
N ARG A 14 -12.94 -17.71 -10.86
CA ARG A 14 -12.34 -16.44 -11.29
C ARG A 14 -13.00 -15.20 -10.69
N PHE A 15 -14.31 -15.26 -10.39
CA PHE A 15 -15.02 -14.16 -9.74
C PHE A 15 -14.60 -14.02 -8.26
N GLY A 16 -14.51 -15.14 -7.54
CA GLY A 16 -14.08 -15.15 -6.14
C GLY A 16 -12.67 -14.57 -5.96
N TYR A 17 -11.71 -14.98 -6.79
CA TYR A 17 -10.35 -14.44 -6.74
C TYR A 17 -10.29 -12.94 -6.98
N ARG A 18 -11.06 -12.41 -7.95
CA ARG A 18 -11.10 -10.96 -8.21
C ARG A 18 -11.67 -10.15 -7.04
N VAL A 19 -12.70 -10.67 -6.38
CA VAL A 19 -13.28 -10.01 -5.19
C VAL A 19 -12.27 -10.02 -4.04
N VAL A 20 -11.63 -11.16 -3.77
CA VAL A 20 -10.60 -11.30 -2.71
C VAL A 20 -9.43 -10.35 -2.96
N MET A 21 -8.94 -10.31 -4.20
CA MET A 21 -7.86 -9.42 -4.61
C MET A 21 -8.23 -7.94 -4.47
N ALA A 22 -9.44 -7.56 -4.90
CA ALA A 22 -9.94 -6.20 -4.74
C ALA A 22 -10.04 -5.80 -3.26
N SER A 23 -10.48 -6.71 -2.38
CA SER A 23 -10.51 -6.46 -0.93
C SER A 23 -9.14 -6.13 -0.36
N PHE A 24 -8.09 -6.89 -0.71
CA PHE A 24 -6.72 -6.59 -0.27
C PHE A 24 -6.22 -5.24 -0.79
N ALA A 25 -6.48 -4.93 -2.08
CA ALA A 25 -6.12 -3.65 -2.66
C ALA A 25 -6.82 -2.48 -1.96
N ILE A 26 -8.13 -2.60 -1.69
CA ILE A 26 -8.91 -1.55 -1.01
C ILE A 26 -8.40 -1.34 0.42
N VAL A 27 -8.14 -2.40 1.17
CA VAL A 27 -7.54 -2.29 2.51
C VAL A 27 -6.20 -1.55 2.45
N GLY A 28 -5.33 -1.92 1.50
CA GLY A 28 -4.05 -1.23 1.32
C GLY A 28 -4.21 0.25 0.98
N VAL A 29 -5.15 0.60 0.11
CA VAL A 29 -5.45 2.00 -0.26
C VAL A 29 -5.98 2.80 0.93
N VAL A 30 -6.85 2.23 1.76
CA VAL A 30 -7.36 2.89 2.97
C VAL A 30 -6.22 3.20 3.95
N VAL A 31 -5.29 2.25 4.14
CA VAL A 31 -4.12 2.48 5.01
C VAL A 31 -3.19 3.53 4.40
N LEU A 32 -2.92 3.49 3.09
CA LEU A 32 -2.14 4.53 2.40
C LEU A 32 -2.78 5.91 2.52
N ALA A 33 -4.11 6.00 2.44
CA ALA A 33 -4.83 7.26 2.61
C ALA A 33 -4.67 7.82 4.03
N ALA A 34 -4.73 6.98 5.07
CA ALA A 34 -4.47 7.39 6.44
C ALA A 34 -3.04 7.94 6.61
N PHE A 35 -2.04 7.28 6.01
CA PHE A 35 -0.66 7.76 5.99
C PHE A 35 -0.53 9.08 5.21
N ALA A 36 -1.21 9.22 4.08
CA ALA A 36 -1.20 10.46 3.31
C ALA A 36 -1.77 11.63 4.11
N VAL A 37 -2.89 11.44 4.83
CA VAL A 37 -3.46 12.47 5.72
C VAL A 37 -2.45 12.88 6.80
N LEU A 38 -1.78 11.92 7.45
CA LEU A 38 -0.72 12.21 8.42
C LEU A 38 0.41 13.04 7.78
N GLN A 39 0.92 12.61 6.62
CA GLN A 39 2.02 13.31 5.96
C GLN A 39 1.62 14.72 5.45
N ILE A 40 0.38 14.91 5.01
CA ILE A 40 -0.14 16.24 4.66
C ILE A 40 -0.17 17.15 5.89
N ALA A 41 -0.67 16.65 7.03
CA ALA A 41 -0.69 17.41 8.28
C ALA A 41 0.74 17.78 8.72
N LEU A 42 1.67 16.84 8.63
CA LEU A 42 3.10 17.06 8.93
C LEU A 42 3.74 18.10 8.00
N ALA A 43 3.48 18.03 6.69
CA ALA A 43 3.95 19.00 5.72
C ALA A 43 3.39 20.41 5.98
N ALA A 44 2.13 20.49 6.42
CA ALA A 44 1.48 21.74 6.85
C ALA A 44 2.02 22.28 8.19
N GLY A 45 2.75 21.47 8.96
CA GLY A 45 3.35 21.88 10.22
C GLY A 45 2.54 21.56 11.47
N ALA A 46 1.60 20.62 11.40
CA ALA A 46 0.90 20.11 12.57
C ALA A 46 1.89 19.50 13.59
N PRO A 47 1.61 19.58 14.90
CA PRO A 47 2.45 19.06 15.97
C PRO A 47 2.31 17.54 16.13
N LEU A 48 2.45 16.79 15.04
CA LEU A 48 2.29 15.33 14.98
C LEU A 48 3.61 14.61 14.66
N GLY A 49 4.74 15.33 14.68
CA GLY A 49 6.03 14.80 14.24
C GLY A 49 6.53 13.63 15.06
N HIS A 50 6.02 13.42 16.29
CA HIS A 50 6.30 12.22 17.07
C HIS A 50 5.83 10.91 16.41
N PHE A 51 4.92 10.95 15.41
CA PHE A 51 4.47 9.78 14.64
C PHE A 51 5.32 9.44 13.42
N ALA A 52 6.31 10.26 13.05
CA ALA A 52 7.09 10.08 11.82
C ALA A 52 8.53 10.54 11.97
N TRP A 53 9.38 10.17 11.01
CA TRP A 53 10.77 10.64 10.90
C TRP A 53 11.58 10.43 12.20
N GLY A 54 11.35 9.33 12.92
CA GLY A 54 12.03 9.01 14.18
C GLY A 54 11.50 9.74 15.41
N GLY A 55 10.46 10.57 15.27
CA GLY A 55 9.76 11.25 16.35
C GLY A 55 10.54 12.28 17.16
N LYS A 56 11.66 12.79 16.63
CA LYS A 56 12.55 13.74 17.32
C LYS A 56 12.01 15.17 17.40
N HIS A 57 11.03 15.51 16.57
CA HIS A 57 10.49 16.85 16.48
C HIS A 57 8.97 16.76 16.64
N GLU A 58 8.39 17.59 17.50
CA GLU A 58 6.93 17.71 17.60
C GLU A 58 6.36 18.38 16.35
N VAL A 59 6.98 19.50 15.93
CA VAL A 59 6.71 20.18 14.65
C VAL A 59 7.91 20.00 13.74
N LEU A 60 7.69 19.51 12.51
CA LEU A 60 8.79 19.18 11.61
C LEU A 60 9.54 20.43 11.11
N PRO A 61 10.90 20.39 11.04
CA PRO A 61 11.69 21.37 10.32
C PRO A 61 11.42 21.29 8.80
N ARG A 62 11.75 22.37 8.07
CA ARG A 62 11.39 22.55 6.65
C ARG A 62 11.78 21.38 5.75
N ASN A 63 12.98 20.82 5.94
CA ASN A 63 13.45 19.67 5.15
C ASN A 63 12.57 18.42 5.36
N LEU A 64 12.15 18.13 6.59
CA LEU A 64 11.27 16.99 6.88
C LEU A 64 9.83 17.24 6.41
N ARG A 65 9.37 18.50 6.38
CA ARG A 65 8.07 18.85 5.76
C ARG A 65 8.07 18.58 4.25
N ILE A 66 9.15 18.89 3.56
CA ILE A 66 9.33 18.55 2.13
C ILE A 66 9.34 17.02 1.98
N GLY A 67 10.07 16.31 2.85
CA GLY A 67 10.06 14.85 2.90
C GLY A 67 8.65 14.28 3.04
N SER A 68 7.82 14.85 3.93
CA SER A 68 6.42 14.47 4.10
C SER A 68 5.59 14.71 2.85
N ALA A 69 5.75 15.86 2.17
CA ALA A 69 5.07 16.12 0.90
C ALA A 69 5.46 15.11 -0.19
N VAL A 70 6.74 14.73 -0.27
CA VAL A 70 7.22 13.69 -1.21
C VAL A 70 6.64 12.32 -0.85
N ALA A 71 6.53 11.99 0.43
CA ALA A 71 5.94 10.73 0.89
C ALA A 71 4.47 10.58 0.44
N VAL A 72 3.69 11.67 0.43
CA VAL A 72 2.32 11.65 -0.11
C VAL A 72 2.29 11.20 -1.57
N VAL A 73 3.19 11.74 -2.40
CA VAL A 73 3.29 11.37 -3.82
C VAL A 73 3.65 9.89 -3.96
N ILE A 74 4.59 9.40 -3.15
CA ILE A 74 4.98 7.99 -3.13
C ILE A 74 3.78 7.09 -2.75
N TYR A 75 2.98 7.48 -1.76
CA TYR A 75 1.80 6.70 -1.36
C TYR A 75 0.72 6.68 -2.45
N VAL A 76 0.54 7.76 -3.20
CA VAL A 76 -0.34 7.79 -4.37
C VAL A 76 0.17 6.79 -5.43
N VAL A 77 1.48 6.78 -5.71
CA VAL A 77 2.07 5.80 -6.65
C VAL A 77 1.80 4.37 -6.16
N PHE A 78 2.02 4.07 -4.87
CA PHE A 78 1.75 2.75 -4.31
C PHE A 78 0.27 2.34 -4.45
N ALA A 79 -0.66 3.28 -4.21
CA ALA A 79 -2.08 3.03 -4.40
C ALA A 79 -2.41 2.69 -5.87
N LEU A 80 -1.81 3.38 -6.84
CA LEU A 80 -2.00 3.08 -8.26
C LEU A 80 -1.49 1.69 -8.64
N PHE A 81 -0.40 1.21 -8.05
CA PHE A 81 0.08 -0.16 -8.21
C PHE A 81 -0.93 -1.19 -7.70
N LEU A 82 -1.46 -1.02 -6.48
CA LEU A 82 -2.49 -1.92 -5.93
C LEU A 82 -3.76 -1.95 -6.78
N LEU A 83 -4.29 -0.76 -7.12
CA LEU A 83 -5.52 -0.63 -7.90
C LEU A 83 -5.36 -1.17 -9.33
N SER A 84 -4.21 -0.94 -9.97
CA SER A 84 -3.91 -1.48 -11.30
C SER A 84 -3.78 -3.00 -11.24
N LYS A 85 -3.09 -3.54 -10.23
CA LYS A 85 -2.94 -4.99 -10.05
C LYS A 85 -4.29 -5.65 -9.84
N ALA A 86 -5.18 -5.06 -9.03
CA ALA A 86 -6.55 -5.56 -8.83
C ALA A 86 -7.49 -5.37 -10.03
N GLY A 87 -7.04 -4.70 -11.11
CA GLY A 87 -7.84 -4.44 -12.30
C GLY A 87 -8.96 -3.43 -12.07
N LEU A 88 -8.85 -2.58 -11.05
CA LEU A 88 -9.80 -1.50 -10.73
C LEU A 88 -9.51 -0.22 -11.53
N VAL A 89 -8.25 -0.02 -11.93
CA VAL A 89 -7.82 1.05 -12.84
C VAL A 89 -6.82 0.49 -13.86
N SER A 90 -6.60 1.20 -14.96
CA SER A 90 -5.68 0.79 -16.04
C SER A 90 -4.58 1.83 -16.26
N VAL A 91 -3.78 2.10 -15.23
CA VAL A 91 -2.74 3.16 -15.25
C VAL A 91 -1.34 2.59 -15.50
N ILE A 92 -1.03 1.40 -14.95
CA ILE A 92 0.31 0.80 -15.01
C ILE A 92 0.27 -0.47 -15.87
N GLY A 93 1.16 -0.57 -16.85
CA GLY A 93 1.26 -1.74 -17.75
C GLY A 93 1.95 -2.95 -17.12
N ASP A 94 1.66 -4.15 -17.64
CA ASP A 94 1.99 -5.44 -17.02
C ASP A 94 3.47 -5.68 -16.64
N PRO A 95 4.48 -5.35 -17.47
CA PRO A 95 5.88 -5.61 -17.10
C PRO A 95 6.31 -4.79 -15.88
N LEU A 96 5.96 -3.50 -15.85
CA LEU A 96 6.27 -2.61 -14.74
C LEU A 96 5.43 -2.96 -13.51
N LEU A 97 4.15 -3.30 -13.70
CA LEU A 97 3.24 -3.67 -12.63
C LEU A 97 3.72 -4.91 -11.87
N SER A 98 4.18 -5.94 -12.57
CA SER A 98 4.67 -7.17 -11.95
C SER A 98 5.92 -6.93 -11.09
N VAL A 99 6.93 -6.25 -11.64
CA VAL A 99 8.18 -5.95 -10.93
C VAL A 99 7.94 -4.95 -9.79
N GLY A 100 7.20 -3.88 -10.06
CA GLY A 100 6.97 -2.82 -9.08
C GLY A 100 6.19 -3.30 -7.86
N MET A 101 5.20 -4.19 -8.02
CA MET A 101 4.49 -4.78 -6.88
C MET A 101 5.45 -5.51 -5.92
N TRP A 102 6.39 -6.30 -6.45
CA TRP A 102 7.40 -6.99 -5.61
C TRP A 102 8.37 -6.01 -4.96
N VAL A 103 8.88 -5.02 -5.71
CA VAL A 103 9.79 -3.99 -5.18
C VAL A 103 9.13 -3.23 -4.03
N ILE A 104 7.87 -2.79 -4.21
CA ILE A 104 7.11 -2.07 -3.18
C ILE A 104 6.84 -2.97 -1.97
N THR A 105 6.52 -4.26 -2.18
CA THR A 105 6.35 -5.24 -1.08
C THR A 105 7.60 -5.31 -0.21
N VAL A 106 8.78 -5.48 -0.82
CA VAL A 106 10.06 -5.55 -0.10
C VAL A 106 10.37 -4.22 0.58
N TYR A 107 10.16 -3.10 -0.10
CA TYR A 107 10.36 -1.77 0.47
C TYR A 107 9.50 -1.55 1.73
N LEU A 108 8.22 -1.90 1.69
CA LEU A 108 7.31 -1.76 2.83
C LEU A 108 7.68 -2.71 3.97
N PHE A 109 8.10 -3.93 3.66
CA PHE A 109 8.58 -4.88 4.67
C PHE A 109 9.82 -4.32 5.38
N LEU A 110 10.82 -3.85 4.64
CA LEU A 110 11.99 -3.19 5.22
C LEU A 110 11.59 -1.93 6.02
N GLY A 111 10.67 -1.12 5.49
CA GLY A 111 10.11 0.03 6.20
C GLY A 111 9.46 -0.36 7.53
N SER A 112 8.76 -1.49 7.59
CA SER A 112 8.16 -1.99 8.84
C SER A 112 9.22 -2.38 9.87
N VAL A 113 10.35 -2.97 9.44
CA VAL A 113 11.49 -3.27 10.31
C VAL A 113 12.12 -1.98 10.82
N LEU A 114 12.31 -0.98 9.96
CA LEU A 114 12.85 0.32 10.37
C LEU A 114 11.91 1.05 11.36
N ASN A 115 10.59 0.99 11.14
CA ASN A 115 9.59 1.53 12.07
C ASN A 115 9.60 0.80 13.42
N LEU A 116 9.79 -0.53 13.40
CA LEU A 116 9.90 -1.34 14.62
C LEU A 116 11.11 -0.92 15.46
N LEU A 117 12.22 -0.58 14.80
CA LEU A 117 13.44 -0.10 15.42
C LEU A 117 13.40 1.39 15.81
N SER A 118 12.33 2.13 15.46
CA SER A 118 12.23 3.56 15.78
C SER A 118 12.34 3.81 17.29
N PRO A 119 13.11 4.82 17.74
CA PRO A 119 13.14 5.24 19.13
C PRO A 119 11.82 5.87 19.59
N SER A 120 10.96 6.32 18.67
CA SER A 120 9.65 6.88 19.00
C SER A 120 8.63 5.76 19.25
N LYS A 121 8.07 5.71 20.47
CA LYS A 121 7.00 4.76 20.81
C LYS A 121 5.74 4.98 19.96
N PRO A 122 5.22 6.21 19.77
CA PRO A 122 4.07 6.43 18.90
C PRO A 122 4.28 5.95 17.46
N GLU A 123 5.43 6.25 16.86
CA GLU A 123 5.78 5.78 15.52
C GLU A 123 5.87 4.26 15.48
N ARG A 124 6.54 3.64 16.45
CA ARG A 124 6.68 2.18 16.53
C ARG A 124 5.32 1.48 16.59
N TYR A 125 4.42 1.93 17.45
CA TYR A 125 3.12 1.26 17.65
C TYR A 125 2.10 1.56 16.54
N ALA A 126 2.20 2.70 15.86
CA ALA A 126 1.29 3.03 14.76
C ALA A 126 1.85 2.58 13.40
N ALA A 127 3.08 2.98 13.08
CA ALA A 127 3.65 2.80 11.75
C ALA A 127 4.09 1.37 11.47
N THR A 128 4.61 0.63 12.46
CA THR A 128 5.02 -0.77 12.27
C THR A 128 3.87 -1.67 11.83
N PRO A 129 2.76 -1.81 12.60
CA PRO A 129 1.68 -2.70 12.19
C PRO A 129 1.05 -2.26 10.87
N ALA A 130 0.94 -0.95 10.64
CA ALA A 130 0.31 -0.45 9.42
C ALA A 130 1.19 -0.65 8.17
N THR A 131 2.51 -0.44 8.27
CA THR A 131 3.44 -0.74 7.15
C THR A 131 3.60 -2.23 6.90
N LEU A 132 3.54 -3.06 7.95
CA LEU A 132 3.48 -4.51 7.78
C LEU A 132 2.17 -4.96 7.12
N LEU A 133 1.04 -4.36 7.50
CA LEU A 133 -0.25 -4.60 6.85
C LEU A 133 -0.23 -4.19 5.38
N LEU A 134 0.42 -3.08 5.03
CA LEU A 134 0.63 -2.68 3.63
C LEU A 134 1.48 -3.71 2.88
N ALA A 135 2.59 -4.16 3.45
CA ALA A 135 3.43 -5.20 2.83
C ALA A 135 2.62 -6.49 2.59
N ALA A 136 1.82 -6.91 3.57
CA ALA A 136 0.92 -8.05 3.43
C ALA A 136 -0.15 -7.82 2.36
N ALA A 137 -0.77 -6.64 2.30
CA ALA A 137 -1.77 -6.32 1.28
C ALA A 137 -1.18 -6.42 -0.14
N PHE A 138 0.02 -5.88 -0.36
CA PHE A 138 0.73 -6.02 -1.64
C PHE A 138 1.04 -7.48 -1.96
N LEU A 139 1.64 -8.22 -1.01
CA LEU A 139 1.98 -9.62 -1.19
C LEU A 139 0.75 -10.48 -1.52
N LEU A 140 -0.33 -10.34 -0.75
CA LEU A 140 -1.56 -11.10 -0.96
C LEU A 140 -2.24 -10.74 -2.29
N THR A 141 -2.17 -9.47 -2.70
CA THR A 141 -2.64 -9.05 -4.03
C THR A 141 -1.82 -9.69 -5.14
N ILE A 142 -0.49 -9.87 -4.97
CA ILE A 142 0.35 -10.60 -5.93
C ILE A 142 -0.07 -12.08 -6.00
N LEU A 143 -0.24 -12.73 -4.84
CA LEU A 143 -0.48 -14.18 -4.74
C LEU A 143 -1.90 -14.61 -5.14
N THR A 144 -2.84 -13.66 -5.25
CA THR A 144 -4.23 -13.91 -5.65
C THR A 144 -4.57 -13.49 -7.09
N ALA A 145 -3.54 -13.07 -7.86
CA ALA A 145 -3.65 -12.66 -9.25
C ALA A 145 -3.67 -13.83 -10.25
#